data_AF-A0A6P0TYK6-F1
#
_entry.id   AF-A0A6P0TYK6-F1
#
_cell.length_a   1.000
_cell.length_b   1.000
_cell.length_c   1.000
_cell.angle_alpha   90.00
_cell.angle_beta   90.00
_cell.angle_gamma   90.00
#
_symmetry.space_group_name_H-M   'P 1'
#
loop_
_entity.id
_entity.type
_entity.pdbx_description
1 polymer ?
#
loop_
_entity_poly.entity_id
_entity_poly.type
_entity_poly.pdbx_seq_one_letter_code
_entity_poly.pdbx_strand_id
1 'polypeptide(L)'
;MVSSGIQKRKVNDFFGIIEGIIVFEKGKLDVLEVIRELDGKFLKKKYKYHFRNIENEMIFRYDNMPHHKQLENFPHHKHSP
;
A
#
# COMPACT_ATOMS: atom_id res chain seq x y z
N MET A 1 2.15 -4.24 -22.23
CA MET A 1 1.68 -5.49 -21.59
C MET A 1 1.19 -5.14 -20.21
N VAL A 2 -0.05 -5.49 -19.88
CA VAL A 2 -0.60 -5.34 -18.53
C VAL A 2 -0.36 -6.65 -17.78
N SER A 3 0.16 -6.57 -16.56
CA SER A 3 0.38 -7.76 -15.73
C SER A 3 0.22 -7.43 -14.25
N SER A 4 0.01 -8.47 -13.44
CA SER A 4 -0.04 -8.33 -11.99
C SER A 4 0.57 -9.54 -11.30
N GLY A 5 1.24 -9.29 -10.18
CA GLY A 5 1.71 -10.32 -9.28
C GLY A 5 1.32 -9.98 -7.85
N ILE A 6 0.91 -10.97 -7.07
CA ILE A 6 0.60 -10.83 -5.66
C ILE A 6 1.24 -11.95 -4.85
N GLN A 7 1.82 -11.60 -3.72
CA GLN A 7 2.34 -12.51 -2.72
C GLN A 7 1.59 -12.27 -1.42
N LYS A 8 1.18 -13.37 -0.79
CA LYS A 8 0.52 -13.36 0.52
C LYS A 8 1.41 -14.12 1.48
N ARG A 9 1.72 -13.51 2.63
CA ARG A 9 2.51 -14.12 3.68
C ARG A 9 1.74 -14.07 4.99
N LYS A 10 1.35 -15.24 5.49
CA LYS A 10 0.83 -15.40 6.85
C LYS A 10 2.00 -15.32 7.82
N VAL A 11 1.94 -14.42 8.79
CA VAL A 11 2.94 -14.32 9.87
C VAL A 11 2.45 -15.12 11.08
N ASN A 12 1.17 -14.99 11.41
CA ASN A 12 0.44 -15.85 12.35
C ASN A 12 -1.06 -15.80 12.03
N ASP A 13 -1.91 -16.38 12.88
CA ASP A 13 -3.36 -16.44 12.66
C ASP A 13 -4.04 -15.06 12.60
N PHE A 14 -3.43 -14.05 13.22
CA PHE A 14 -3.98 -12.69 13.36
C PHE A 14 -3.19 -11.64 12.60
N PHE A 15 -2.14 -12.02 11.86
CA PHE A 15 -1.24 -11.09 11.21
C PHE A 15 -0.73 -11.63 9.87
N GLY A 16 -0.92 -10.84 8.82
CA GLY A 16 -0.56 -11.21 7.46
C GLY A 16 -0.09 -10.00 6.66
N ILE A 17 0.63 -10.29 5.58
CA ILE A 17 1.20 -9.29 4.68
C ILE A 17 0.80 -9.65 3.26
N ILE A 18 0.35 -8.65 2.51
CA ILE A 18 0.02 -8.73 1.09
C ILE A 18 0.96 -7.77 0.37
N GLU A 19 1.75 -8.31 -0.53
CA GLU A 19 2.68 -7.54 -1.37
C GLU A 19 2.32 -7.79 -2.82
N GLY A 20 2.41 -6.76 -3.65
CA GLY A 20 2.01 -6.90 -5.03
C GLY A 20 2.55 -5.83 -5.93
N ILE A 21 2.43 -6.12 -7.21
CA ILE A 21 2.82 -5.25 -8.30
C ILE A 21 1.73 -5.34 -9.36
N ILE A 22 1.29 -4.18 -9.85
CA ILE A 22 0.47 -4.09 -11.07
C ILE A 22 1.28 -3.27 -12.07
N VAL A 23 1.54 -3.86 -13.23
CA VAL A 23 2.21 -3.21 -14.35
C VAL A 23 1.14 -2.81 -15.35
N PHE A 24 1.10 -1.52 -15.65
CA PHE A 24 0.28 -0.91 -16.68
C PHE A 24 1.16 -0.57 -17.89
N GLU A 25 0.55 -0.20 -19.01
CA GLU A 25 1.31 0.22 -20.19
C GLU A 25 2.21 1.44 -19.93
N LYS A 26 1.78 2.34 -19.04
CA LYS A 26 2.44 3.62 -18.76
C LYS A 26 2.90 3.77 -17.31
N GLY A 27 3.02 2.68 -16.57
CA GLY A 27 3.45 2.78 -15.19
C GLY A 27 3.31 1.51 -14.39
N LYS A 28 3.62 1.62 -13.10
CA LYS A 28 3.63 0.50 -12.16
C LYS A 28 3.10 0.93 -10.80
N LEU A 29 2.25 0.10 -10.21
CA LEU A 29 1.75 0.26 -8.85
C LEU A 29 2.37 -0.81 -7.95
N ASP A 30 3.18 -0.39 -6.99
CA ASP A 30 3.64 -1.24 -5.90
C ASP A 30 2.61 -1.19 -4.75
N VAL A 31 2.18 -2.38 -4.31
CA VAL A 31 1.19 -2.57 -3.24
C VAL A 31 1.86 -3.27 -2.06
N LEU A 32 1.67 -2.71 -0.87
CA LEU A 32 1.98 -3.35 0.40
C LEU A 32 0.81 -3.11 1.34
N GLU A 33 0.27 -4.18 1.92
CA GLU A 33 -0.69 -4.12 3.02
C GLU A 33 -0.24 -5.05 4.14
N VAL A 34 -0.30 -4.55 5.36
CA VAL A 34 -0.07 -5.32 6.58
C VAL A 34 -1.40 -5.39 7.31
N ILE A 35 -1.98 -6.58 7.31
CA ILE A 35 -3.30 -6.86 7.85
C ILE A 35 -3.17 -7.45 9.24
N ARG A 36 -3.94 -6.91 10.17
CA ARG A 36 -4.10 -7.45 11.52
C ARG A 36 -5.56 -7.76 11.77
N GLU A 37 -5.85 -8.93 12.29
CA GLU A 37 -7.15 -9.24 12.87
C GLU A 37 -7.16 -8.79 14.34
N LEU A 38 -8.26 -8.17 14.75
CA LEU A 38 -8.54 -7.77 16.12
C LEU A 38 -10.05 -7.86 16.35
N ASP A 39 -10.48 -8.70 17.30
CA ASP A 39 -11.88 -8.84 17.73
C ASP A 39 -12.87 -9.10 16.57
N GLY A 40 -12.51 -10.00 15.66
CA GLY A 40 -13.29 -10.37 14.48
C GLY A 40 -13.18 -9.37 13.32
N LYS A 41 -12.38 -8.30 13.45
CA LYS A 41 -12.23 -7.24 12.43
C LYS A 41 -10.84 -7.24 11.83
N PHE A 42 -10.78 -7.08 10.50
CA PHE A 42 -9.52 -6.90 9.78
C PHE A 42 -9.16 -5.42 9.65
N LEU A 43 -7.98 -5.06 10.15
CA LEU A 43 -7.43 -3.71 10.12
C LEU A 43 -6.18 -3.66 9.23
N LYS A 44 -6.08 -2.63 8.38
CA LYS A 44 -4.84 -2.30 7.66
C LYS A 44 -3.91 -1.56 8.62
N LYS A 45 -3.08 -2.30 9.36
CA LYS A 45 -2.08 -1.72 10.29
C LYS A 45 -1.08 -0.84 9.55
N LYS A 46 -0.66 -1.26 8.36
CA LYS A 46 0.19 -0.48 7.47
C LYS A 46 -0.27 -0.67 6.03
N TYR A 47 -0.22 0.37 5.22
CA TYR A 47 -0.32 0.22 3.77
C TYR A 47 0.62 1.18 3.05
N LYS A 48 0.92 0.83 1.80
CA LYS A 48 1.61 1.68 0.84
C LYS A 48 1.13 1.32 -0.57
N TYR A 49 0.61 2.30 -1.29
CA TYR A 49 0.28 2.20 -2.70
C TYR A 49 1.11 3.25 -3.43
N HIS A 50 2.16 2.83 -4.13
CA HIS A 50 3.11 3.73 -4.80
C HIS A 50 2.97 3.55 -6.31
N PHE A 51 2.42 4.57 -6.98
CA PHE A 51 2.28 4.58 -8.43
C PHE A 51 3.38 5.42 -9.08
N ARG A 52 4.05 4.84 -10.08
CA ARG A 52 5.15 5.45 -10.83
C ARG A 52 4.93 5.37 -12.33
N ASN A 53 5.43 6.34 -13.07
CA ASN A 53 5.47 6.30 -14.53
C ASN A 53 6.57 5.34 -15.04
N ILE A 54 6.72 5.26 -16.37
CA ILE A 54 7.75 4.42 -17.02
C ILE A 54 9.19 4.89 -16.74
N GLU A 55 9.37 6.15 -16.36
CA GLU A 55 10.66 6.76 -15.97
C GLU A 55 10.97 6.56 -14.47
N ASN A 56 10.14 5.77 -13.76
CA ASN A 56 10.17 5.54 -12.31
C ASN A 56 9.88 6.78 -11.45
N GLU A 57 9.38 7.85 -12.03
CA GLU A 57 8.96 9.03 -11.28
C GLU A 57 7.65 8.74 -10.56
N MET A 58 7.57 9.15 -9.29
CA MET A 58 6.35 9.02 -8.51
C MET A 58 5.25 9.90 -9.12
N ILE A 59 4.11 9.31 -9.48
CA ILE A 59 2.91 10.07 -9.84
C ILE A 59 2.10 10.35 -8.57
N PHE A 60 1.91 9.33 -7.72
CA PHE A 60 1.34 9.50 -6.39
C PHE A 60 1.75 8.36 -5.47
N ARG A 61 1.65 8.60 -4.17
CA ARG A 61 1.72 7.56 -3.15
C ARG A 61 0.64 7.77 -2.09
N TYR A 62 -0.01 6.69 -1.68
CA TYR A 62 -0.83 6.68 -0.47
C TYR A 62 -0.17 5.79 0.56
N ASP A 63 0.01 6.28 1.77
CA ASP A 63 0.42 5.46 2.91
C ASP A 63 -0.20 5.98 4.22
N ASN A 64 0.04 5.26 5.31
CA ASN A 64 -0.44 5.59 6.65
C ASN A 64 0.70 5.78 7.66
N MET A 65 1.89 6.21 7.21
CA MET A 65 2.98 6.49 8.14
C MET A 65 2.63 7.69 9.04
N PRO A 66 2.87 7.63 10.37
CA PRO A 66 2.32 8.60 11.32
C PRO A 66 3.14 9.90 11.45
N HIS A 67 3.33 10.64 10.35
CA HIS A 67 4.20 11.83 10.31
C HIS A 67 3.48 13.18 10.03
N HIS A 68 2.15 13.20 9.85
CA HIS A 68 1.36 14.42 9.62
C HIS A 68 0.12 14.50 10.51
N LYS A 69 0.33 14.66 11.82
CA LYS A 69 -0.73 14.66 12.86
C LYS A 69 -1.82 15.72 12.69
N GLN A 70 -1.56 16.75 11.89
CA GLN A 70 -2.46 17.87 11.62
C GLN A 70 -3.53 17.56 10.56
N LEU A 71 -3.41 16.46 9.81
CA LEU A 71 -4.39 16.10 8.80
C LEU A 71 -5.65 15.51 9.44
N GLU A 72 -6.83 15.90 8.94
CA GLU A 72 -8.12 15.37 9.42
C GLU A 72 -8.21 13.85 9.33
N ASN A 73 -7.54 13.26 8.34
CA ASN A 73 -7.51 11.82 8.10
C ASN A 73 -6.23 11.15 8.63
N PHE A 74 -5.48 11.77 9.55
CA PHE A 74 -4.30 11.16 10.15
C PHE A 74 -4.58 9.72 10.65
N PRO A 75 -3.68 8.74 10.38
CA PRO A 75 -2.36 8.87 9.77
C PRO A 75 -2.35 8.76 8.23
N HIS A 76 -3.52 8.72 7.59
CA HIS A 76 -3.68 8.49 6.16
C HIS A 76 -3.35 9.75 5.37
N HIS A 77 -2.51 9.64 4.35
CA HIS A 77 -2.23 10.78 3.49
C HIS A 77 -1.80 10.36 2.08
N LYS A 78 -1.97 11.30 1.15
CA LYS A 78 -1.55 11.21 -0.25
C LYS A 78 -0.32 12.09 -0.44
N HIS A 79 0.74 11.53 -0.98
CA HIS A 79 1.87 12.26 -1.54
C HIS A 79 1.67 12.45 -3.04
N SER A 80 2.02 13.63 -3.51
CA SER A 80 2.23 13.95 -4.93
C SER A 80 3.58 14.66 -5.04
N PRO A 81 4.24 14.65 -6.20
CA PRO A 81 5.46 15.43 -6.44
C PRO A 81 5.32 16.92 -6.11
#